data_AF-A0A090T910-F1
#
_entry.id   AF-A0A090T910-F1
#
_cell.length_a   1.000
_cell.length_b   1.000
_cell.length_c   1.000
_cell.angle_alpha   90.00
_cell.angle_beta   90.00
_cell.angle_gamma   90.00
#
_symmetry.space_group_name_H-M   'P 1'
#
loop_
_entity.id
_entity.type
_entity.pdbx_description
1 polymer ?
#
loop_
_entity_poly.entity_id
_entity_poly.type
_entity_poly.pdbx_seq_one_letter_code
_entity_poly.pdbx_strand_id
1 'polypeptide(L)'
;MKIALMMENSQAPKNAMVASELNLVAGNLGHDVFNVGMTDENDHHLTYIHLGIMASILLNSKAVDFIVTGCGTGQGALMASNLHPGVVCGYC
;
A
#
# COMPACT_ATOMS: atom_id res chain seq x y z
N MET A 1 -4.24 14.38 -3.42
CA MET A 1 -4.12 13.53 -2.21
C MET A 1 -2.71 13.00 -2.17
N LYS A 2 -2.20 12.69 -0.96
CA LYS A 2 -1.00 11.90 -0.75
C LYS A 2 -1.40 10.43 -0.70
N ILE A 3 -0.87 9.62 -1.61
CA ILE A 3 -1.25 8.22 -1.79
C ILE A 3 -0.03 7.35 -1.53
N ALA A 4 -0.11 6.41 -0.59
CA ALA A 4 0.92 5.40 -0.39
C ALA A 4 0.60 4.11 -1.16
N LEU A 5 1.55 3.61 -1.95
CA LEU A 5 1.59 2.23 -2.43
C LEU A 5 2.44 1.40 -1.47
N MET A 6 1.90 0.27 -1.00
CA MET A 6 2.70 -0.69 -0.24
C MET A 6 2.29 -2.14 -0.53
N MET A 7 3.28 -2.91 -0.96
CA MET A 7 3.16 -4.32 -1.32
C MET A 7 4.11 -5.17 -0.48
N GLU A 8 3.73 -6.42 -0.25
CA GLU A 8 4.47 -7.40 0.55
C GLU A 8 5.15 -8.47 -0.31
N ASN A 9 6.01 -9.26 0.32
CA ASN A 9 6.92 -10.22 -0.29
C ASN A 9 6.31 -11.06 -1.42
N SER A 10 5.10 -11.61 -1.25
CA SER A 10 4.54 -12.55 -2.24
C SER A 10 4.21 -11.89 -3.58
N GLN A 11 3.97 -10.57 -3.58
CA GLN A 11 3.65 -9.79 -4.77
C GLN A 11 4.71 -8.72 -5.10
N ALA A 12 5.81 -8.65 -4.37
CA ALA A 12 6.90 -7.70 -4.60
C ALA A 12 7.42 -7.65 -6.06
N PRO A 13 7.52 -8.77 -6.83
CA PRO A 13 7.87 -8.74 -8.26
C PRO A 13 6.99 -7.85 -9.12
N LYS A 14 5.74 -7.62 -8.70
CA LYS A 14 4.76 -6.84 -9.44
C LYS A 14 4.73 -5.37 -9.02
N ASN A 15 5.52 -4.98 -8.01
CA ASN A 15 5.49 -3.61 -7.50
C ASN A 15 5.79 -2.58 -8.59
N ALA A 16 6.83 -2.79 -9.41
CA ALA A 16 7.18 -1.85 -10.49
C ALA A 16 6.01 -1.61 -11.46
N MET A 17 5.25 -2.65 -11.80
CA MET A 17 4.08 -2.53 -12.67
C MET A 17 2.95 -1.75 -12.00
N VAL A 18 2.60 -2.10 -10.75
CA VAL A 18 1.54 -1.40 -9.99
C VAL A 18 1.92 0.06 -9.72
N ALA A 19 3.18 0.32 -9.37
CA ALA A 19 3.71 1.66 -9.15
C ALA A 19 3.65 2.50 -10.42
N SER A 20 4.01 1.92 -11.58
CA SER A 20 3.94 2.62 -12.88
C SER A 20 2.52 3.08 -13.20
N GLU A 21 1.54 2.18 -13.11
CA GLU A 21 0.13 2.50 -13.39
C GLU A 21 -0.44 3.52 -12.40
N LEU A 22 -0.13 3.34 -11.10
CA LEU A 22 -0.59 4.26 -10.07
C LEU A 22 -0.01 5.66 -10.26
N ASN A 23 1.29 5.77 -10.55
CA ASN A 23 1.93 7.06 -10.84
C ASN A 23 1.36 7.71 -12.10
N LEU A 24 1.13 6.93 -13.17
CA LEU A 24 0.56 7.44 -14.42
C LEU A 24 -0.81 8.06 -14.20
N VAL A 25 -1.74 7.33 -13.56
CA VAL A 25 -3.12 7.80 -13.38
C VAL A 25 -3.21 8.86 -12.29
N ALA A 26 -2.69 8.59 -11.10
CA ALA A 26 -2.82 9.50 -9.97
C ALA A 26 -1.97 10.77 -10.15
N GLY A 27 -0.79 10.66 -10.77
CA GLY A 27 0.05 11.80 -11.10
C GLY A 27 -0.63 12.75 -12.10
N ASN A 28 -1.27 12.21 -13.14
CA ASN A 28 -2.05 13.01 -14.11
C ASN A 28 -3.27 13.70 -13.47
N LEU A 29 -3.76 13.21 -12.34
CA LEU A 29 -4.84 13.81 -11.55
C LEU A 29 -4.34 14.77 -10.46
N GLY A 30 -3.03 15.07 -10.41
CA GLY A 30 -2.45 15.98 -9.43
C GLY A 30 -2.37 15.41 -8.01
N HIS A 31 -2.14 14.10 -7.88
CA HIS A 31 -1.89 13.44 -6.60
C HIS A 31 -0.41 13.10 -6.44
N ASP A 32 0.07 13.12 -5.20
CA ASP A 32 1.43 12.73 -4.85
C ASP A 32 1.43 11.24 -4.49
N VAL A 33 2.23 10.43 -5.18
CA VAL A 33 2.33 8.99 -4.95
C VAL A 33 3.66 8.66 -4.26
N PHE A 34 3.60 7.86 -3.20
CA PHE A 34 4.74 7.41 -2.41
C PHE A 34 4.77 5.88 -2.42
N ASN A 35 5.81 5.28 -3.00
CA ASN A 35 5.99 3.82 -2.97
C ASN A 35 6.82 3.44 -1.73
N VAL A 36 6.15 2.93 -0.70
CA VAL A 36 6.70 2.75 0.66
C VAL A 36 6.64 1.31 1.16
N GLY A 37 6.19 0.37 0.32
CA GLY A 37 6.33 -1.07 0.57
C GLY A 37 7.58 -1.64 -0.09
N MET A 38 7.58 -2.96 -0.36
CA MET A 38 8.68 -3.59 -1.10
C MET A 38 8.66 -3.16 -2.56
N THR A 39 9.83 -2.76 -3.10
CA THR A 39 9.98 -2.43 -4.54
C THR A 39 10.31 -3.63 -5.42
N ASP A 40 10.89 -4.68 -4.85
CA ASP A 40 11.17 -5.97 -5.49
C ASP A 40 11.42 -7.06 -4.43
N GLU A 41 11.69 -8.30 -4.84
CA GLU A 41 11.88 -9.45 -3.95
C GLU A 41 13.08 -9.34 -3.00
N ASN A 42 14.05 -8.48 -3.30
CA ASN A 42 15.29 -8.31 -2.53
C ASN A 42 15.26 -7.08 -1.61
N ASP A 43 14.17 -6.32 -1.61
CA ASP A 43 14.00 -5.16 -0.75
C ASP A 43 13.76 -5.56 0.72
N HIS A 44 13.67 -4.58 1.62
CA HIS A 44 13.33 -4.79 3.02
C HIS A 44 12.05 -5.62 3.17
N HIS A 45 12.19 -6.82 3.74
CA HIS A 45 11.14 -7.82 3.71
C HIS A 45 9.90 -7.42 4.53
N LEU A 46 8.75 -7.32 3.85
CA LEU A 46 7.44 -7.03 4.44
C LEU A 46 6.46 -8.17 4.21
N THR A 47 5.58 -8.42 5.19
CA THR A 47 4.43 -9.33 5.06
C THR A 47 3.15 -8.49 5.08
N TYR A 48 2.00 -9.08 4.70
CA TYR A 48 0.72 -8.36 4.78
C TYR A 48 0.35 -7.89 6.21
N ILE A 49 0.94 -8.48 7.27
CA ILE A 49 0.77 -7.99 8.64
C ILE A 49 1.51 -6.66 8.84
N HIS A 50 2.73 -6.54 8.32
CA HIS A 50 3.45 -5.26 8.34
C HIS A 50 2.70 -4.18 7.57
N LEU A 51 2.06 -4.52 6.44
CA LEU A 51 1.25 -3.59 5.66
C LEU A 51 0.09 -2.98 6.48
N GLY A 52 -0.59 -3.79 7.30
CA GLY A 52 -1.64 -3.27 8.21
C GLY A 52 -1.11 -2.25 9.22
N ILE A 53 0.04 -2.55 9.83
CA ILE A 53 0.70 -1.65 10.80
C ILE A 53 1.14 -0.35 10.10
N MET A 54 1.74 -0.46 8.92
CA MET A 54 2.13 0.68 8.11
C MET A 54 0.92 1.54 7.73
N ALA A 55 -0.20 0.91 7.35
CA ALA A 55 -1.43 1.62 7.05
C ALA A 55 -1.94 2.45 8.22
N SER A 56 -1.96 1.84 9.40
CA SER A 56 -2.32 2.52 10.65
C SER A 56 -1.44 3.73 10.92
N ILE A 57 -0.12 3.58 10.80
CA ILE A 57 0.82 4.69 11.07
C ILE A 57 0.60 5.81 10.06
N LEU A 58 0.57 5.50 8.76
CA LEU A 58 0.54 6.50 7.70
C LEU A 58 -0.78 7.28 7.68
N LEU A 59 -1.93 6.62 7.86
CA LEU A 59 -3.24 7.27 7.89
C LEU A 59 -3.46 8.04 9.19
N ASN A 60 -3.22 7.43 10.36
CA ASN A 60 -3.50 8.11 11.63
C ASN A 60 -2.55 9.27 11.92
N SER A 61 -1.31 9.22 11.42
CA SER A 61 -0.38 10.37 11.47
C SER A 61 -0.70 11.46 10.45
N LYS A 62 -1.66 11.22 9.54
CA LYS A 62 -1.99 12.11 8.41
C LYS A 62 -0.80 12.35 7.47
N ALA A 63 0.14 11.39 7.42
CA ALA A 63 1.26 11.43 6.47
C ALA A 63 0.75 11.22 5.04
N VAL A 64 -0.27 10.37 4.88
CA VAL A 64 -0.98 10.12 3.62
C VAL A 64 -2.49 10.20 3.82
N ASP A 65 -3.21 10.47 2.75
CA ASP A 65 -4.68 10.55 2.75
C ASP A 65 -5.32 9.24 2.29
N PHE A 66 -4.59 8.44 1.50
CA PHE A 66 -5.09 7.19 0.93
C PHE A 66 -3.97 6.15 0.78
N ILE A 67 -4.36 4.88 0.77
CA ILE A 67 -3.45 3.75 0.62
C ILE A 67 -3.96 2.83 -0.48
N VAL A 68 -3.04 2.42 -1.35
CA VAL A 68 -3.19 1.28 -2.26
C VAL A 68 -2.30 0.16 -1.73
N THR A 69 -2.90 -0.98 -1.41
CA THR A 69 -2.20 -2.14 -0.88
C THR A 69 -2.87 -3.43 -1.34
N GLY A 70 -2.21 -4.57 -1.13
CA GLY A 70 -2.73 -5.88 -1.51
C GLY A 70 -1.72 -6.99 -1.25
N CYS A 71 -2.20 -8.21 -1.43
CA CYS A 71 -1.40 -9.44 -1.48
C CYS A 71 -2.02 -10.36 -2.53
N GLY A 72 -1.61 -11.63 -2.62
CA GLY A 72 -2.07 -12.54 -3.69
C GLY A 72 -3.59 -12.57 -3.94
N THR A 73 -4.40 -12.51 -2.88
CA THR A 73 -5.88 -12.43 -2.98
C THR A 73 -6.47 -11.15 -2.42
N GLY A 74 -5.63 -10.21 -1.96
CA GLY A 74 -6.05 -9.03 -1.20
C GLY A 74 -6.56 -9.29 0.23
N GLN A 75 -7.03 -10.50 0.55
CA GLN A 75 -7.69 -10.81 1.83
C GLN A 75 -6.80 -10.59 3.05
N GLY A 76 -5.53 -11.02 2.99
CA GLY A 76 -4.59 -10.87 4.09
C GLY A 76 -4.32 -9.41 4.42
N ALA A 77 -4.03 -8.59 3.41
CA ALA A 77 -3.78 -7.15 3.57
C ALA A 77 -5.04 -6.40 4.03
N LEU A 78 -6.21 -6.78 3.52
CA LEU A 78 -7.51 -6.22 3.93
C LEU A 78 -7.80 -6.48 5.40
N MET A 79 -7.70 -7.74 5.85
CA MET A 79 -7.96 -8.09 7.26
C MET A 79 -6.93 -7.44 8.17
N ALA A 80 -5.65 -7.45 7.78
CA ALA A 80 -4.58 -6.81 8.55
C ALA A 80 -4.78 -5.30 8.67
N SER A 81 -5.31 -4.63 7.64
CA SER A 81 -5.55 -3.18 7.67
C SER A 81 -6.76 -2.80 8.52
N ASN A 82 -7.89 -3.50 8.36
CA ASN A 82 -9.15 -3.16 9.03
C ASN A 82 -9.16 -3.42 10.55
N LEU A 83 -8.17 -4.13 11.09
CA LEU A 83 -8.06 -4.26 12.55
C LEU A 83 -7.61 -2.96 13.24
N HIS A 84 -7.03 -2.02 12.49
CA HIS A 84 -6.47 -0.79 13.04
C HIS A 84 -7.50 0.34 13.12
N PRO A 85 -7.55 1.10 14.23
CA PRO A 85 -8.45 2.25 14.34
C PRO A 85 -8.10 3.30 13.28
N GLY A 86 -9.12 3.95 12.73
CA GLY A 86 -8.92 4.99 11.71
C GLY A 86 -8.53 4.46 10.32
N VAL A 87 -8.46 3.15 10.13
CA VAL A 87 -8.18 2.52 8.83
C VAL A 87 -9.44 1.80 8.33
N VAL A 88 -9.93 2.22 7.17
CA VAL A 88 -11.06 1.58 6.49
C VAL A 88 -10.58 1.10 5.13
N CYS A 89 -10.41 -0.21 4.96
CA CYS A 89 -9.81 -0.82 3.77
C CYS A 89 -10.84 -1.69 3.04
N GLY A 90 -11.26 -1.26 1.85
CA GLY A 90 -12.14 -2.05 0.97
C GLY A 90 -11.38 -3.08 0.13
N TYR A 91 -12.09 -4.05 -0.43
CA TYR A 91 -11.56 -4.94 -1.46
C TYR A 91 -11.73 -4.30 -2.85
N CYS A 92 -10.76 -4.47 -3.74
CA CYS A 92 -10.83 -4.09 -5.15
C CYS A 92 -9.94 -4.99 -6.00
#